data_AF-A0A7W4J3V2-F1
#
_entry.id   AF-A0A7W4J3V2-F1
#
_cell.length_a   1.000
_cell.length_b   1.000
_cell.length_c   1.000
_cell.angle_alpha   90.00
_cell.angle_beta   90.00
_cell.angle_gamma   90.00
#
_symmetry.space_group_name_H-M   'P 1'
#
loop_
_entity.id
_entity.type
_entity.pdbx_description
1 polymer ?
#
loop_
_entity_poly.entity_id
_entity_poly.type
_entity_poly.pdbx_seq_one_letter_code
_entity_poly.pdbx_strand_id
1 'polypeptide(L)'
;MLSLIVLLFVSLSLMVVSVSAPWVLCDKNTFLLNFVNHEMLGFLGITVTITLASGATLFLDLNKMEEKIGKNIFKKSKLAIRNSCYCLIILLAASVVLVTIKPLTPDTEICRSLFNSMALIIVFANIGIMFDITSMVFQTGNEFE
;
A
#
# COMPACT_ATOMS: atom_id res chain seq x y z
N MET A 1 -12.74 -3.41 -3.36
CA MET A 1 -13.53 -3.74 -2.15
C MET A 1 -12.91 -4.89 -1.37
N LEU A 2 -12.56 -6.00 -2.02
CA LEU A 2 -11.88 -7.14 -1.38
C LEU A 2 -10.59 -6.70 -0.65
N SER A 3 -9.73 -5.92 -1.32
CA SER A 3 -8.48 -5.40 -0.76
C SER A 3 -8.68 -4.55 0.51
N LEU A 4 -9.71 -3.68 0.55
CA LEU A 4 -10.06 -2.89 1.73
C LEU A 4 -10.55 -3.75 2.91
N ILE A 5 -11.33 -4.80 2.63
CA ILE A 5 -11.84 -5.71 3.68
C ILE A 5 -10.68 -6.49 4.29
N VAL A 6 -9.78 -7.01 3.45
CA VAL A 6 -8.57 -7.70 3.90
C VAL A 6 -7.70 -6.74 4.72
N LEU A 7 -7.53 -5.50 4.25
CA LEU A 7 -6.78 -4.48 4.98
C LEU A 7 -7.36 -4.21 6.37
N LEU A 8 -8.69 -4.07 6.48
CA LEU A 8 -9.36 -3.83 7.75
C LEU A 8 -9.15 -5.00 8.71
N PHE A 9 -9.28 -6.24 8.23
CA PHE A 9 -9.03 -7.43 9.04
C PHE A 9 -7.57 -7.53 9.50
N VAL A 10 -6.61 -7.26 8.61
CA VAL A 10 -5.18 -7.25 8.94
C VAL A 10 -4.84 -6.12 9.91
N SER A 11 -5.40 -4.94 9.72
CA SER A 11 -5.20 -3.81 10.65
C SER A 11 -5.77 -4.11 12.03
N LEU A 12 -6.95 -4.73 12.10
CA LEU A 12 -7.59 -5.07 13.37
C LEU A 12 -6.80 -6.16 14.10
N SER A 13 -6.36 -7.21 13.39
CA SER A 13 -5.56 -8.28 13.98
C SER A 13 -4.21 -7.76 14.47
N LEU A 14 -3.53 -6.91 13.69
CA LEU A 14 -2.27 -6.30 14.09
C LEU A 14 -2.44 -5.40 15.32
N MET A 15 -3.54 -4.64 15.42
CA MET A 15 -3.83 -3.82 16.58
C MET A 15 -4.08 -4.68 17.83
N VAL A 16 -4.85 -5.77 17.69
CA VAL A 16 -5.10 -6.72 18.78
C VAL A 16 -3.80 -7.38 19.24
N VAL A 17 -2.93 -7.82 18.33
CA VAL A 17 -1.63 -8.42 18.68
C VAL A 17 -0.69 -7.38 19.30
N SER A 18 -0.71 -6.13 18.83
CA SER A 18 0.10 -5.04 19.38
C SER A 18 -0.22 -4.77 20.86
N VAL A 19 -1.50 -4.90 21.24
CA VAL A 19 -1.96 -4.71 22.62
C VAL A 19 -1.82 -5.98 23.46
N SER A 20 -2.12 -7.16 22.88
CA SER A 20 -2.20 -8.42 23.63
C SER A 20 -0.86 -9.14 23.76
N ALA A 21 0.03 -8.95 22.79
CA ALA A 21 1.34 -9.59 22.73
C ALA A 21 2.41 -8.64 22.16
N PRO A 22 2.70 -7.51 22.84
CA PRO A 22 3.63 -6.51 22.34
C PRO A 22 5.04 -7.06 22.13
N TRP A 23 5.44 -8.14 22.83
CA TRP A 23 6.78 -8.73 22.69
C TRP A 23 7.06 -9.31 21.30
N VAL A 24 6.03 -9.69 20.52
CA VAL A 24 6.17 -10.26 19.17
C VAL A 24 6.42 -9.15 18.13
N LEU A 25 5.85 -7.97 18.36
CA LEU A 25 5.84 -6.83 17.44
C LEU A 25 6.78 -5.69 17.88
N CYS A 26 7.30 -5.73 19.11
CA CYS A 26 8.31 -4.82 19.62
C CYS A 26 9.69 -5.11 18.99
N ASP A 27 10.61 -4.16 19.11
CA ASP A 27 11.99 -4.22 18.58
C ASP A 27 12.86 -5.36 19.18
N LYS A 28 12.31 -6.19 20.07
CA LYS A 28 12.89 -7.52 20.39
C LYS A 28 12.95 -8.43 19.16
N ASN A 29 12.04 -8.23 18.21
CA ASN A 29 12.09 -8.86 16.91
C ASN A 29 13.10 -8.12 16.02
N THR A 30 14.27 -8.72 15.83
CA THR A 30 15.36 -8.16 15.02
C THR A 30 14.95 -7.90 13.57
N PHE A 31 13.99 -8.66 13.04
CA PHE A 31 13.44 -8.40 11.71
C PHE A 31 12.71 -7.05 11.68
N LEU A 32 11.75 -6.82 12.58
CA LEU A 32 10.97 -5.57 12.59
C LEU A 32 11.83 -4.35 12.94
N LEU A 33 12.83 -4.53 13.80
CA LEU A 33 13.78 -3.48 14.13
C LEU A 33 14.54 -2.99 12.89
N ASN A 34 15.04 -3.90 12.07
CA ASN A 34 15.82 -3.56 10.87
C ASN A 34 14.91 -3.15 9.70
N PHE A 35 13.78 -3.83 9.55
CA PHE A 35 12.85 -3.59 8.46
C PHE A 35 12.16 -2.22 8.58
N VAL A 36 11.67 -1.84 9.78
CA VAL A 36 10.98 -0.56 10.04
C VAL A 36 12.01 0.56 10.20
N ASN A 37 12.78 0.78 9.12
CA ASN A 37 13.81 1.78 8.95
C ASN A 37 13.90 2.15 7.46
N HIS A 38 15.06 2.57 6.97
CA HIS A 38 15.34 2.84 5.57
C HIS A 38 15.06 1.65 4.64
N GLU A 39 15.12 0.40 5.13
CA GLU A 39 14.77 -0.79 4.34
C GLU A 39 13.31 -0.78 3.88
N MET A 40 12.36 -0.51 4.79
CA MET A 40 10.94 -0.36 4.45
C MET A 40 10.71 0.76 3.43
N LEU A 41 11.45 1.87 3.55
CA LEU A 41 11.37 2.98 2.59
C LEU A 41 11.88 2.57 1.21
N GLY A 42 13.00 1.85 1.15
CA GLY A 42 13.53 1.31 -0.11
C GLY A 42 12.55 0.34 -0.76
N PHE A 43 12.00 -0.59 0.03
CA PHE A 43 10.98 -1.53 -0.44
C PHE A 43 9.76 -0.80 -1.00
N LEU A 44 9.16 0.12 -0.24
CA LEU A 44 7.99 0.89 -0.67
C LEU A 44 8.30 1.80 -1.87
N GLY A 45 9.49 2.39 -1.91
CA GLY A 45 9.90 3.25 -3.03
C GLY A 45 9.94 2.47 -4.34
N ILE A 46 10.50 1.26 -4.34
CA ILE A 46 10.55 0.38 -5.50
C ILE A 46 9.13 -0.04 -5.90
N THR A 47 8.33 -0.56 -4.96
CA THR A 47 6.99 -1.06 -5.28
C THR A 47 6.08 0.04 -5.79
N VAL A 48 6.09 1.23 -5.18
CA VAL A 48 5.30 2.39 -5.62
C VAL A 48 5.74 2.84 -7.01
N THR A 49 7.04 2.94 -7.28
CA THR A 49 7.55 3.38 -8.59
C THR A 49 7.09 2.46 -9.71
N ILE A 50 7.24 1.14 -9.53
CA ILE A 50 6.81 0.14 -10.51
C ILE A 50 5.29 0.24 -10.72
N THR A 51 4.53 0.34 -9.62
CA THR A 51 3.07 0.34 -9.67
C THR A 51 2.49 1.61 -10.28
N LEU A 52 3.10 2.77 -10.03
CA LEU A 52 2.73 4.03 -10.67
C LEU A 52 2.99 3.99 -12.18
N ALA A 53 4.13 3.43 -12.61
CA ALA A 53 4.41 3.25 -14.02
C ALA A 53 3.37 2.36 -14.70
N SER A 54 3.04 1.21 -14.09
CA SER A 54 1.98 0.32 -14.58
C SER A 54 0.61 0.99 -14.62
N GLY A 55 0.24 1.74 -13.56
CA GLY A 55 -1.03 2.47 -13.49
C GLY A 55 -1.15 3.57 -14.54
N ALA A 56 -0.06 4.29 -14.83
CA ALA A 56 -0.01 5.31 -15.87
C ALA A 56 -0.20 4.70 -17.27
N THR A 57 0.48 3.60 -17.56
CA THR A 57 0.32 2.85 -18.83
C THR A 57 -1.12 2.40 -19.00
N LEU A 58 -1.72 1.78 -17.97
CA LEU A 58 -3.12 1.33 -18.00
C LEU A 58 -4.08 2.51 -18.24
N PHE A 59 -3.86 3.65 -17.60
CA PHE A 59 -4.67 4.85 -17.79
C PHE A 59 -4.60 5.38 -19.23
N LEU A 60 -3.41 5.38 -19.85
CA LEU A 60 -3.22 5.80 -21.23
C LEU A 60 -3.87 4.83 -22.22
N ASP A 61 -3.77 3.52 -21.97
CA ASP A 61 -4.35 2.52 -22.86
C ASP A 61 -5.89 2.56 -22.83
N LEU A 62 -6.50 2.79 -21.66
CA LEU A 62 -7.94 3.07 -21.57
C LEU A 62 -8.34 4.31 -22.38
N ASN A 63 -7.54 5.39 -22.38
CA ASN A 63 -7.83 6.57 -23.19
C ASN A 63 -7.75 6.29 -24.69
N LYS A 64 -6.72 5.56 -25.15
CA LYS A 64 -6.60 5.16 -26.56
C LYS A 64 -7.79 4.31 -27.00
N MET A 65 -8.33 3.46 -26.12
CA MET A 65 -9.52 2.67 -26.40
C MET A 65 -10.77 3.53 -26.53
N GLU A 66 -10.96 4.52 -25.63
CA GLU A 66 -12.09 5.45 -25.74
C GLU A 66 -12.04 6.29 -27.01
N GLU A 67 -10.85 6.70 -27.46
CA GLU A 67 -10.66 7.43 -28.70
C GLU A 67 -11.08 6.59 -29.91
N LYS A 68 -10.72 5.29 -29.92
CA LYS A 68 -11.14 4.36 -30.98
C LYS A 68 -12.66 4.12 -31.00
N ILE A 69 -13.30 4.07 -29.84
CA ILE A 69 -14.75 3.83 -29.72
C ILE A 69 -15.56 5.13 -29.88
N GLY A 70 -14.91 6.29 -29.73
CA GLY A 70 -15.56 7.61 -29.75
C GLY A 70 -16.47 7.87 -28.54
N LYS A 71 -16.34 7.09 -27.46
CA LYS A 71 -17.19 7.19 -26.25
C LYS A 71 -16.37 7.06 -24.97
N ASN A 72 -16.72 7.85 -23.96
CA ASN A 72 -16.05 7.90 -22.67
C ASN A 72 -16.65 6.87 -21.69
N ILE A 73 -16.44 5.58 -21.97
CA ILE A 73 -17.05 4.47 -21.21
C ILE A 73 -16.26 4.06 -19.96
N PHE A 74 -14.95 4.35 -19.90
CA PHE A 74 -14.05 3.90 -18.83
C PHE A 74 -13.79 4.97 -17.76
N LYS A 75 -14.63 6.01 -17.67
CA LYS A 75 -14.48 7.10 -16.68
C LYS A 75 -14.34 6.58 -15.25
N LYS A 76 -15.09 5.54 -14.88
CA LYS A 76 -15.03 4.93 -13.53
C LYS A 76 -13.70 4.20 -13.30
N SER A 77 -13.24 3.39 -14.25
CA SER A 77 -11.97 2.66 -14.16
C SER A 77 -10.79 3.61 -14.09
N LYS A 78 -10.79 4.66 -14.92
CA LYS A 78 -9.77 5.73 -14.90
C LYS A 78 -9.70 6.46 -13.56
N LEU A 79 -10.86 6.77 -12.96
CA LEU A 79 -10.91 7.38 -11.64
C LEU A 79 -10.37 6.43 -10.55
N ALA A 80 -10.72 5.14 -10.62
CA ALA A 80 -10.24 4.13 -9.69
C ALA A 80 -8.71 3.99 -9.75
N ILE A 81 -8.13 3.89 -10.95
CA ILE A 81 -6.68 3.84 -11.16
C ILE A 81 -6.01 5.08 -10.58
N ARG A 82 -6.53 6.27 -10.89
CA ARG A 82 -6.01 7.54 -10.36
C ARG A 82 -6.00 7.53 -8.84
N ASN A 83 -7.12 7.18 -8.21
CA ASN A 83 -7.23 7.16 -6.75
C ASN A 83 -6.27 6.15 -6.11
N SER A 84 -6.09 4.97 -6.70
CA SER A 84 -5.11 3.98 -6.26
C SER A 84 -3.68 4.51 -6.34
N CYS A 85 -3.30 5.15 -7.45
CA CYS A 85 -1.99 5.78 -7.62
C CYS A 85 -1.74 6.89 -6.58
N TYR A 86 -2.71 7.78 -6.32
CA TYR A 86 -2.57 8.81 -5.29
C TYR A 86 -2.47 8.21 -3.88
N CYS A 87 -3.21 7.13 -3.60
CA CYS A 87 -3.14 6.43 -2.32
C CYS A 87 -1.74 5.84 -2.06
N LEU A 88 -1.10 5.26 -3.09
CA LEU A 88 0.29 4.77 -3.00
C LEU A 88 1.28 5.88 -2.64
N ILE A 89 1.14 7.06 -3.25
CA ILE A 89 1.99 8.23 -2.96
C ILE A 89 1.79 8.69 -1.52
N ILE A 90 0.54 8.76 -1.05
CA ILE A 90 0.22 9.13 0.33
C ILE A 90 0.80 8.13 1.33
N LEU A 91 0.69 6.83 1.05
CA LEU A 91 1.28 5.78 1.90
C LEU A 91 2.81 5.84 1.96
N LEU A 92 3.47 6.17 0.84
CA LEU A 92 4.91 6.40 0.80
C LEU A 92 5.30 7.64 1.62
N ALA A 93 4.55 8.74 1.51
CA ALA A 93 4.79 9.92 2.33
C ALA A 93 4.58 9.61 3.83
N ALA A 94 3.53 8.85 4.17
CA ALA A 94 3.25 8.43 5.53
C ALA A 94 4.36 7.54 6.09
N SER A 95 4.96 6.65 5.30
CA SER A 95 6.08 5.81 5.76
C SER A 95 7.34 6.62 6.02
N VAL A 96 7.63 7.65 5.21
CA VAL A 96 8.75 8.59 5.47
C VAL A 96 8.57 9.26 6.81
N VAL A 97 7.37 9.79 7.08
CA VAL A 97 7.05 10.43 8.35
C VAL A 97 7.17 9.43 9.50
N LEU A 98 6.66 8.21 9.34
CA LEU A 98 6.72 7.16 10.36
C LEU A 98 8.16 6.79 10.72
N VAL A 99 9.00 6.50 9.72
CA VAL A 99 10.41 6.10 9.94
C VAL A 99 11.22 7.25 10.55
N THR A 100 10.90 8.50 10.22
CA THR A 100 11.58 9.68 10.78
C THR A 100 11.15 9.97 12.22
N ILE A 101 9.87 9.75 12.56
CA ILE A 101 9.33 10.00 13.90
C ILE A 101 9.66 8.87 14.88
N LYS A 102 9.70 7.60 14.44
CA LYS A 102 9.99 6.43 15.29
C LYS A 102 11.20 6.65 16.23
N PRO A 103 12.39 7.09 15.78
CA PRO A 103 13.56 7.26 16.67
C PRO A 103 13.43 8.43 17.65
N LEU A 104 12.48 9.35 17.45
CA LEU A 104 12.22 10.49 18.35
C LEU A 104 11.28 10.12 19.50
N THR A 105 10.69 8.92 19.48
CA THR A 105 9.68 8.51 20.47
C THR A 105 10.29 7.86 21.71
N PRO A 106 9.61 7.95 22.87
CA PRO A 106 10.11 7.37 24.12
C PRO A 106 10.38 5.86 24.00
N ASP A 107 11.43 5.40 24.67
CA ASP A 107 11.89 4.01 24.66
C ASP A 107 10.98 3.08 25.50
N THR A 108 9.71 3.04 25.15
CA THR A 108 8.72 2.15 25.76
C THR A 108 8.36 1.04 24.77
N GLU A 109 8.22 -0.19 25.28
CA GLU A 109 7.90 -1.36 24.44
C GLU A 109 6.57 -1.18 23.68
N ILE A 110 5.61 -0.48 24.29
CA ILE A 110 4.30 -0.19 23.72
C ILE A 110 4.42 0.76 22.53
N CYS A 111 5.16 1.87 22.66
CA CYS A 111 5.37 2.79 21.54
C CYS A 111 6.05 2.09 20.36
N ARG A 112 7.12 1.32 20.61
CA ARG A 112 7.83 0.56 19.56
C ARG A 112 6.91 -0.41 18.83
N SER A 113 6.11 -1.17 19.57
CA SER A 113 5.11 -2.09 19.00
C SER A 113 4.10 -1.35 18.12
N LEU A 114 3.59 -0.19 18.56
CA LEU A 114 2.64 0.61 17.79
C LEU A 114 3.23 1.12 16.46
N PHE A 115 4.44 1.68 16.48
CA PHE A 115 5.11 2.14 15.25
C PHE A 115 5.37 0.99 14.28
N ASN A 116 5.79 -0.18 14.78
CA ASN A 116 5.99 -1.37 13.95
C ASN A 116 4.66 -1.90 13.38
N SER A 117 3.57 -1.89 14.15
CA SER A 117 2.24 -2.25 13.65
C SER A 117 1.76 -1.29 12.56
N MET A 118 1.92 0.03 12.75
CA MET A 118 1.58 1.03 11.72
C MET A 118 2.41 0.83 10.44
N ALA A 119 3.71 0.54 10.58
CA ALA A 119 4.57 0.25 9.45
C ALA A 119 4.10 -0.98 8.65
N LEU A 120 3.75 -2.07 9.35
CA LEU A 120 3.18 -3.26 8.71
C LEU A 120 1.86 -2.96 8.00
N ILE A 121 0.97 -2.16 8.62
CA ILE A 121 -0.29 -1.74 7.98
C ILE A 121 -0.02 -1.01 6.66
N ILE A 122 0.96 -0.10 6.63
CA ILE A 122 1.33 0.61 5.39
C ILE A 122 1.82 -0.38 4.32
N VAL A 123 2.65 -1.36 4.69
CA VAL A 123 3.15 -2.38 3.76
C VAL A 123 2.02 -3.22 3.20
N PHE A 124 1.11 -3.73 4.05
CA PHE A 124 -0.05 -4.48 3.60
C PHE A 124 -0.99 -3.65 2.72
N ALA A 125 -1.16 -2.35 3.03
CA ALA A 125 -1.92 -1.43 2.19
C ALA A 125 -1.31 -1.26 0.81
N ASN A 126 0.01 -1.13 0.75
CA ASN A 126 0.74 -1.03 -0.50
C ASN A 126 0.52 -2.28 -1.38
N ILE A 127 0.70 -3.47 -0.79
CA ILE A 127 0.48 -4.76 -1.47
C ILE A 127 -0.98 -4.89 -1.94
N GLY A 128 -1.95 -4.50 -1.10
CA GLY A 128 -3.37 -4.53 -1.45
C GLY A 128 -3.71 -3.65 -2.65
N ILE A 129 -3.11 -2.46 -2.75
CA ILE A 129 -3.32 -1.58 -3.90
C ILE A 129 -2.63 -2.11 -5.16
N MET A 130 -1.43 -2.71 -5.02
CA MET A 130 -0.77 -3.39 -6.12
C MET A 130 -1.62 -4.51 -6.70
N PHE A 131 -2.25 -5.31 -5.84
CA PHE A 131 -3.17 -6.37 -6.24
C PHE A 131 -4.39 -5.82 -6.98
N ASP A 132 -4.98 -4.72 -6.50
CA ASP A 132 -6.13 -4.07 -7.17
C ASP A 132 -5.75 -3.56 -8.56
N ILE A 133 -4.59 -2.91 -8.72
CA ILE A 133 -4.11 -2.42 -10.02
C ILE A 133 -3.82 -3.60 -10.96
N THR A 134 -3.15 -4.63 -10.47
CA THR A 134 -2.82 -5.84 -11.26
C THR A 134 -4.10 -6.55 -11.72
N SER A 135 -5.09 -6.69 -10.85
CA SER A 135 -6.39 -7.29 -11.19
C SER A 135 -7.13 -6.47 -12.25
N MET A 136 -7.06 -5.14 -12.20
CA MET A 136 -7.65 -4.27 -13.24
C MET A 136 -6.97 -4.45 -14.59
N VAL A 137 -5.64 -4.64 -14.63
CA VAL A 137 -4.92 -4.94 -15.88
C VAL A 137 -5.43 -6.24 -16.50
N PHE A 138 -5.55 -7.31 -15.71
CA PHE A 138 -6.01 -8.61 -16.22
C PHE A 138 -7.49 -8.65 -16.59
N GLN A 139 -8.37 -7.97 -15.82
CA GLN A 139 -9.79 -7.87 -16.19
C GLN A 139 -9.97 -7.10 -17.49
N THR A 140 -9.21 -6.01 -17.68
CA THR A 140 -9.22 -5.28 -18.95
C THR A 140 -8.77 -6.21 -20.07
N GLY A 141 -7.73 -7.02 -19.88
CA GLY A 141 -7.29 -8.01 -20.87
C GLY A 141 -8.34 -9.07 -21.25
N ASN A 142 -9.13 -9.56 -20.29
CA ASN A 142 -10.11 -10.63 -20.50
C ASN A 142 -11.44 -10.17 -21.14
N GLU A 143 -11.78 -8.89 -21.12
CA GLU A 143 -12.95 -8.36 -21.87
C GLU A 143 -12.74 -8.39 -23.40
N PHE A 144 -11.59 -8.90 -23.87
CA PHE A 144 -11.17 -8.94 -25.26
C PHE A 144 -10.98 -10.36 -25.84
N GLU A 145 -11.28 -11.43 -25.08
CA GLU A 145 -11.55 -12.78 -25.63
C GLU A 145 -13.06 -13.02 -25.74
#